data_AF-A0A3G5FI46-F1
#
_entry.id   AF-A0A3G5FI46-F1
#
_cell.length_a   1.000
_cell.length_b   1.000
_cell.length_c   1.000
_cell.angle_alpha   90.00
_cell.angle_beta   90.00
_cell.angle_gamma   90.00
#
_symmetry.space_group_name_H-M   'P 1'
#
loop_
_entity.id
_entity.type
_entity.pdbx_description
1 polymer ?
#
loop_
_entity_poly.entity_id
_entity_poly.type
_entity_poly.pdbx_seq_one_letter_code
_entity_poly.pdbx_strand_id
1 'polypeptide(L)'
;MDPFEMAKEFHATFNPEQPDEPTAFTKNKALHRASFKVEEIVELLYAASPDNKEEFLELVDGLHEAIEQAKEKVLSKQNAETNPLVAQTDALADIMYFTYGSFVLLGVDPQPIMDIVHQANMGKVFPDGEPHYDKKTHKVLKPANWEVDFAPEGKITKELQRQKEEK
;
A
#
# COMPACT_ATOMS: atom_id res chain seq x y z
N MET A 1 -2.15 17.26 0.53
CA MET A 1 -3.21 16.65 1.37
C MET A 1 -2.51 15.66 2.30
N ASP A 2 -3.01 15.36 3.50
CA ASP A 2 -2.39 14.27 4.26
C ASP A 2 -2.76 12.90 3.65
N PRO A 3 -1.98 11.84 3.88
CA PRO A 3 -2.25 10.53 3.29
C PRO A 3 -3.60 9.90 3.63
N PHE A 4 -4.19 10.22 4.79
CA PHE A 4 -5.50 9.70 5.16
C PHE A 4 -6.60 10.34 4.31
N GLU A 5 -6.57 11.67 4.17
CA GLU A 5 -7.51 12.39 3.31
C GLU A 5 -7.34 12.00 1.84
N MET A 6 -6.12 11.74 1.35
CA MET A 6 -5.88 11.22 -0.01
C MET A 6 -6.59 9.88 -0.24
N ALA A 7 -6.41 8.94 0.70
CA ALA A 7 -7.06 7.65 0.63
C ALA A 7 -8.59 7.78 0.71
N LYS A 8 -9.11 8.71 1.53
CA LYS A 8 -10.54 8.98 1.64
C LYS A 8 -11.13 9.54 0.34
N GLU A 9 -10.44 10.47 -0.31
CA GLU A 9 -10.83 11.00 -1.63
C GLU A 9 -10.84 9.90 -2.70
N PHE A 10 -9.79 9.07 -2.72
CA PHE A 10 -9.73 7.91 -3.60
C PHE A 10 -10.92 6.97 -3.36
N HIS A 11 -11.20 6.62 -2.10
CA HIS A 11 -12.33 5.76 -1.77
C HIS A 11 -13.67 6.39 -2.16
N ALA A 12 -13.88 7.69 -1.93
CA ALA A 12 -15.10 8.37 -2.34
C ALA A 12 -15.36 8.26 -3.86
N THR A 13 -14.30 8.14 -4.66
CA THR A 13 -14.37 8.02 -6.12
C THR A 13 -14.48 6.55 -6.58
N PHE A 14 -13.63 5.66 -6.07
CA PHE A 14 -13.41 4.31 -6.62
C PHE A 14 -14.00 3.17 -5.76
N ASN A 15 -14.41 3.43 -4.53
CA ASN A 15 -15.08 2.44 -3.69
C ASN A 15 -15.75 3.14 -2.49
N PRO A 16 -17.01 3.59 -2.66
CA PRO A 16 -17.68 4.46 -1.71
C PRO A 16 -18.12 3.74 -0.41
N GLU A 17 -17.66 2.52 -0.15
CA GLU A 17 -17.82 1.88 1.15
C GLU A 17 -17.12 2.68 2.26
N GLN A 18 -17.87 3.56 2.92
CA GLN A 18 -17.45 4.30 4.10
C GLN A 18 -18.47 4.05 5.21
N PRO A 19 -18.10 3.40 6.32
CA PRO A 19 -19.00 3.26 7.46
C PRO A 19 -19.17 4.62 8.16
N ASP A 20 -20.37 4.88 8.68
CA ASP A 20 -20.69 6.12 9.39
C ASP A 20 -19.98 6.23 10.76
N GLU A 21 -19.50 5.09 11.28
CA GLU A 21 -18.78 5.00 12.55
C GLU A 21 -17.57 4.05 12.45
N PRO A 22 -16.54 4.20 13.33
CA PRO A 22 -15.42 3.28 13.39
C PRO A 22 -15.86 1.82 13.53
N THR A 23 -15.56 1.02 12.51
CA THR A 23 -16.07 -0.35 12.38
C THR A 23 -14.94 -1.30 12.06
N ALA A 24 -14.82 -2.39 12.82
CA ALA A 24 -13.81 -3.42 12.56
C ALA A 24 -14.07 -4.11 11.22
N PHE A 25 -13.00 -4.47 10.50
CA PHE A 25 -13.11 -5.32 9.33
C PHE A 25 -13.58 -6.72 9.70
N THR A 26 -14.38 -7.30 8.81
CA THR A 26 -14.62 -8.74 8.79
C THR A 26 -13.33 -9.48 8.42
N LYS A 27 -13.23 -10.77 8.75
CA LYS A 27 -12.05 -11.60 8.42
C LYS A 27 -11.68 -11.56 6.93
N ASN A 28 -12.67 -11.55 6.04
CA ASN A 28 -12.44 -11.53 4.59
C ASN A 28 -11.92 -10.17 4.12
N LYS A 29 -12.49 -9.07 4.64
CA LYS A 29 -12.02 -7.71 4.32
C LYS A 29 -10.63 -7.47 4.88
N ALA A 30 -10.33 -7.95 6.09
CA ALA A 30 -8.99 -7.89 6.68
C ALA A 30 -7.96 -8.62 5.81
N LEU A 31 -8.24 -9.85 5.39
CA LEU A 31 -7.35 -10.63 4.52
C LEU A 31 -7.15 -9.94 3.16
N HIS A 32 -8.22 -9.49 2.53
CA HIS A 32 -8.13 -8.80 1.24
C HIS A 32 -7.34 -7.48 1.33
N ARG A 33 -7.54 -6.70 2.40
CA ARG A 33 -6.73 -5.49 2.63
C ARG A 33 -5.29 -5.80 3.02
N ALA A 34 -5.01 -6.98 3.56
CA ALA A 34 -3.65 -7.44 3.83
C ALA A 34 -2.93 -7.86 2.54
N SER A 35 -3.61 -8.53 1.61
CA SER A 35 -3.01 -9.00 0.36
C SER A 35 -2.47 -7.87 -0.52
N PHE A 36 -3.10 -6.69 -0.51
CA PHE A 36 -2.54 -5.52 -1.20
C PHE A 36 -1.16 -5.14 -0.67
N LYS A 37 -0.94 -5.20 0.66
CA LYS A 37 0.38 -4.89 1.22
C LYS A 37 1.39 -5.98 0.91
N VAL A 38 0.97 -7.24 0.83
CA VAL A 38 1.86 -8.34 0.46
C VAL A 38 2.38 -8.15 -0.96
N GLU A 39 1.54 -7.70 -1.90
CA GLU A 39 1.95 -7.33 -3.28
C GLU A 39 3.09 -6.30 -3.23
N GLU A 40 2.90 -5.18 -2.52
CA GLU A 40 3.93 -4.12 -2.36
C GLU A 40 5.19 -4.58 -1.63
N ILE A 41 5.07 -5.46 -0.62
CA ILE A 41 6.24 -6.03 0.08
C ILE A 41 7.06 -6.90 -0.88
N VAL A 42 6.39 -7.72 -1.71
CA VAL A 42 7.08 -8.55 -2.70
C VAL A 42 7.74 -7.68 -3.77
N GLU A 43 7.10 -6.60 -4.21
CA GLU A 43 7.71 -5.63 -5.14
C GLU A 43 8.93 -4.93 -4.52
N LEU A 44 8.88 -4.56 -3.24
CA LEU A 44 10.02 -4.01 -2.52
C LEU A 44 11.20 -5.00 -2.50
N LEU A 45 10.94 -6.29 -2.21
CA LEU A 45 11.98 -7.32 -2.23
C LEU A 45 12.53 -7.55 -3.64
N TYR A 46 11.68 -7.51 -4.66
CA TYR A 46 12.12 -7.59 -6.05
C TYR A 46 13.04 -6.41 -6.43
N ALA A 47 12.70 -5.20 -5.99
CA ALA A 47 13.52 -4.01 -6.19
C ALA A 47 14.85 -4.07 -5.42
N ALA A 48 14.92 -4.84 -4.33
CA ALA A 48 16.14 -5.05 -3.55
C ALA A 48 17.11 -6.08 -4.18
N SER A 49 16.65 -6.89 -5.14
CA SER A 49 17.45 -7.92 -5.83
C SER A 49 17.48 -7.73 -7.36
N PRO A 50 17.93 -6.56 -7.86
CA PRO A 50 17.87 -6.24 -9.28
C PRO A 50 18.67 -7.25 -10.12
N ASP A 51 18.06 -7.73 -11.20
CA ASP A 51 18.62 -8.70 -12.15
C ASP A 51 19.05 -10.05 -11.55
N ASN A 52 18.71 -10.33 -10.28
CA ASN A 52 19.05 -11.59 -9.61
C ASN A 52 17.78 -12.33 -9.16
N LYS A 53 17.31 -13.24 -10.02
CA LYS A 53 16.11 -14.04 -9.75
C LYS A 53 16.29 -15.00 -8.57
N GLU A 54 17.48 -15.57 -8.38
CA GLU A 54 17.72 -16.52 -7.29
C GLU A 54 17.65 -15.81 -5.94
N GLU A 55 18.31 -14.65 -5.81
CA GLU A 55 18.24 -13.81 -4.62
C GLU A 55 16.83 -13.29 -4.34
N PHE A 56 16.05 -12.92 -5.37
CA PHE A 56 14.64 -12.58 -5.19
C PHE A 56 13.84 -13.74 -4.56
N LEU A 57 14.05 -14.97 -5.04
CA LEU A 57 13.36 -16.15 -4.49
C LEU A 57 13.77 -16.41 -3.04
N GLU A 58 15.06 -16.28 -2.71
CA GLU A 58 15.56 -16.40 -1.35
C GLU A 58 14.93 -15.35 -0.41
N LEU A 59 14.79 -14.10 -0.87
CA LEU A 59 14.11 -13.04 -0.10
C LEU A 59 12.63 -13.35 0.14
N VAL A 60 11.94 -13.91 -0.85
CA VAL A 60 10.53 -14.32 -0.72
C VAL A 60 10.39 -15.51 0.22
N ASP A 61 11.31 -16.47 0.20
CA ASP A 61 11.33 -17.57 1.17
C ASP A 61 11.56 -17.06 2.59
N GLY A 62 12.48 -16.09 2.77
CA GLY A 62 12.65 -15.39 4.04
C GLY A 62 11.39 -14.65 4.52
N LEU A 63 10.61 -14.07 3.61
CA LEU A 63 9.31 -13.47 3.94
C LEU A 63 8.30 -14.53 4.42
N HIS A 64 8.25 -15.71 3.78
CA HIS A 64 7.40 -16.80 4.25
C HIS A 64 7.77 -17.25 5.67
N GLU A 65 9.06 -17.40 5.96
CA GLU A 65 9.53 -17.73 7.31
C GLU A 65 9.16 -16.65 8.34
N ALA A 66 9.30 -15.37 7.98
CA ALA A 66 8.91 -14.26 8.85
C ALA A 66 7.41 -14.25 9.16
N ILE A 67 6.56 -14.59 8.18
CA ILE A 67 5.10 -14.73 8.37
C ILE A 67 4.80 -15.88 9.35
N GLU A 68 5.47 -17.01 9.20
CA GLU A 68 5.30 -18.16 10.09
C GLU A 68 5.71 -17.82 11.53
N GLN A 69 6.86 -17.16 11.72
CA GLN A 69 7.31 -16.68 13.03
C GLN A 69 6.33 -15.66 13.64
N ALA A 70 5.81 -14.73 12.84
CA ALA A 70 4.83 -13.76 13.30
C ALA A 70 3.52 -14.44 13.76
N LYS A 71 3.06 -15.45 13.01
CA LYS A 71 1.91 -16.27 13.38
C LYS A 71 2.12 -16.97 14.71
N GLU A 72 3.25 -17.64 14.90
CA GLU A 72 3.60 -18.32 16.17
C GLU A 72 3.62 -17.34 17.35
N LYS A 73 4.22 -16.15 17.16
CA LYS A 73 4.26 -15.08 18.17
C LYS A 73 2.87 -14.55 18.54
N VAL A 74 1.96 -14.45 17.59
CA VAL A 74 0.56 -14.06 17.87
C VAL A 74 -0.16 -15.17 18.63
N LEU A 75 0.02 -16.43 18.23
CA LEU A 75 -0.59 -17.59 18.89
C LEU A 75 -0.05 -17.81 20.32
N SER A 76 1.21 -17.46 20.60
CA SER A 76 1.79 -17.59 21.94
C SER A 76 1.24 -16.58 22.96
N LYS A 77 0.62 -15.49 22.50
CA LYS A 77 -0.03 -14.50 23.36
C LYS A 77 -1.41 -15.03 23.78
N GLN A 78 -1.46 -15.91 24.77
CA GLN A 78 -2.74 -16.43 25.31
C GLN A 78 -3.59 -15.30 25.95
N ASN A 79 -4.90 -15.34 25.71
CA ASN A 79 -5.95 -14.72 26.55
C ASN A 79 -6.06 -13.18 26.63
N ALA A 80 -5.74 -12.43 25.58
CA ALA A 80 -6.30 -11.08 25.48
C ALA A 80 -7.65 -11.16 24.75
N GLU A 81 -8.78 -11.11 25.47
CA GLU A 81 -10.04 -10.66 24.86
C GLU A 81 -9.76 -9.29 24.23
N THR A 82 -9.54 -9.27 22.93
CA THR A 82 -9.10 -8.08 22.21
C THR A 82 -10.29 -7.58 21.43
N ASN A 83 -10.71 -6.34 21.72
CA ASN A 83 -11.66 -5.64 20.87
C ASN A 83 -11.10 -5.62 19.43
N PRO A 84 -11.77 -6.22 18.43
CA PRO A 84 -11.22 -6.35 17.08
C PRO A 84 -10.89 -5.01 16.43
N LEU A 85 -11.68 -3.97 16.69
CA LEU A 85 -11.43 -2.63 16.15
C LEU A 85 -10.14 -2.04 16.73
N VAL A 86 -9.93 -2.18 18.05
CA VAL A 86 -8.71 -1.72 18.72
C VAL A 86 -7.49 -2.45 18.17
N ALA A 87 -7.53 -3.78 18.11
CA ALA A 87 -6.41 -4.59 17.64
C ALA A 87 -6.08 -4.34 16.16
N GLN A 88 -7.10 -4.16 15.30
CA GLN A 88 -6.88 -3.83 13.88
C GLN A 88 -6.30 -2.42 13.71
N THR A 89 -6.75 -1.45 14.51
CA THR A 89 -6.25 -0.07 14.46
C THR A 89 -4.79 0.00 14.92
N ASP A 90 -4.46 -0.67 16.03
CA ASP A 90 -3.09 -0.80 16.55
C ASP A 90 -2.14 -1.40 15.51
N ALA A 91 -2.53 -2.53 14.89
CA ALA A 91 -1.73 -3.17 13.84
C ALA A 91 -1.55 -2.28 12.60
N LEU A 92 -2.57 -1.51 12.18
CA LEU A 92 -2.44 -0.57 11.06
C LEU A 92 -1.53 0.61 11.41
N ALA A 93 -1.57 1.11 12.65
CA ALA A 93 -0.68 2.16 13.12
C ALA A 93 0.78 1.69 13.13
N ASP A 94 1.05 0.48 13.61
CA ASP A 94 2.39 -0.14 13.58
C ASP A 94 2.90 -0.30 12.15
N ILE A 95 2.06 -0.78 11.22
CA ILE A 95 2.41 -0.88 9.80
C ILE A 95 2.78 0.50 9.23
N MET A 96 1.98 1.53 9.52
CA MET A 96 2.31 2.90 9.09
C MET A 96 3.65 3.35 9.67
N TYR A 97 3.87 3.12 10.97
CA TYR A 97 5.09 3.53 11.66
C TYR A 97 6.34 2.87 11.05
N PHE A 98 6.31 1.55 10.80
CA PHE A 98 7.40 0.86 10.13
C PHE A 98 7.57 1.31 8.68
N THR A 99 6.50 1.60 7.96
CA THR A 99 6.57 2.10 6.58
C THR A 99 7.27 3.47 6.53
N TYR A 100 6.89 4.41 7.40
CA TYR A 100 7.60 5.70 7.53
C TYR A 100 9.05 5.50 8.00
N GLY A 101 9.29 4.57 8.92
CA GLY A 101 10.64 4.17 9.32
C GLY A 101 11.50 3.73 8.13
N SER A 102 10.95 2.93 7.22
CA SER A 102 11.64 2.53 6.00
C SER A 102 12.00 3.73 5.10
N PHE A 103 11.10 4.70 4.94
CA PHE A 103 11.42 5.94 4.21
C PHE A 103 12.55 6.75 4.87
N VAL A 104 12.58 6.82 6.21
CA VAL A 104 13.70 7.41 6.95
C VAL A 104 15.01 6.68 6.65
N LEU A 105 14.99 5.35 6.62
CA LEU A 105 16.19 4.54 6.30
C LEU A 105 16.62 4.66 4.83
N LEU A 106 15.68 4.86 3.91
CA LEU A 106 15.97 5.22 2.51
C LEU A 106 16.47 6.67 2.36
N GLY A 107 16.29 7.50 3.39
CA GLY A 107 16.55 8.92 3.33
C GLY A 107 15.64 9.65 2.33
N VAL A 108 14.42 9.18 2.14
CA VAL A 108 13.44 9.77 1.22
C VAL A 108 12.34 10.42 2.02
N ASP A 109 12.00 11.68 1.71
CA ASP A 109 10.77 12.30 2.20
C ASP A 109 9.59 11.70 1.43
N PRO A 110 8.69 10.95 2.11
CA PRO A 110 7.58 10.29 1.45
C PRO A 110 6.47 11.24 1.01
N GLN A 111 6.34 12.45 1.57
CA GLN A 111 5.17 13.29 1.32
C GLN A 111 5.02 13.65 -0.18
N PRO A 112 6.05 14.17 -0.89
CA PRO A 112 5.95 14.43 -2.33
C PRO A 112 5.69 13.17 -3.17
N ILE A 113 6.22 12.03 -2.74
CA ILE A 113 6.00 10.73 -3.40
C ILE A 113 4.53 10.31 -3.28
N MET A 114 3.93 10.49 -2.10
CA MET A 114 2.51 10.22 -1.87
C MET A 114 1.62 11.15 -2.70
N ASP A 115 1.96 12.42 -2.85
CA ASP A 115 1.23 13.35 -3.73
C ASP A 115 1.25 12.87 -5.19
N ILE A 116 2.39 12.39 -5.69
CA ILE A 116 2.52 11.82 -7.04
C ILE A 116 1.65 10.56 -7.20
N VAL A 117 1.70 9.64 -6.24
CA VAL A 117 0.92 8.40 -6.26
C VAL A 117 -0.58 8.70 -6.17
N HIS A 118 -0.99 9.68 -5.35
CA HIS A 118 -2.37 10.12 -5.27
C HIS A 118 -2.87 10.65 -6.61
N GLN A 119 -2.12 11.55 -7.25
CA GLN A 119 -2.46 12.05 -8.59
C GLN A 119 -2.56 10.93 -9.62
N ALA A 120 -1.65 9.95 -9.59
CA ALA A 120 -1.68 8.80 -10.47
C ALA A 120 -2.94 7.94 -10.25
N ASN A 121 -3.32 7.74 -8.99
CA ASN A 121 -4.52 6.98 -8.63
C ASN A 121 -5.81 7.70 -9.03
N MET A 122 -5.90 9.01 -8.79
CA MET A 122 -7.06 9.82 -9.20
C MET A 122 -7.18 9.92 -10.73
N GLY A 123 -6.05 9.88 -11.46
CA GLY A 123 -6.03 9.81 -12.93
C GLY A 123 -6.65 8.54 -13.53
N LYS A 124 -7.07 7.56 -12.71
CA LYS A 124 -7.74 6.34 -13.17
C LYS A 124 -9.22 6.55 -13.51
N VAL A 125 -9.78 7.74 -13.27
CA VAL A 125 -11.13 8.11 -13.75
C VAL A 125 -11.13 8.13 -15.28
N PHE A 126 -12.11 7.48 -15.91
CA PHE A 126 -12.20 7.41 -17.36
C PHE A 126 -12.73 8.72 -17.96
N PRO A 127 -12.58 8.94 -19.28
CA PRO A 127 -13.07 10.16 -19.94
C PRO A 127 -14.58 10.42 -19.81
N ASP A 128 -15.36 9.39 -19.46
CA ASP A 128 -16.79 9.50 -19.15
C ASP A 128 -17.08 10.02 -17.73
N GLY A 129 -16.05 10.24 -16.92
CA GLY A 129 -16.14 10.73 -15.55
C GLY A 129 -16.28 9.64 -14.50
N GLU A 130 -16.29 8.36 -14.89
CA GLU A 130 -16.57 7.24 -13.99
C GLU A 130 -15.36 6.29 -13.85
N PRO A 131 -15.20 5.62 -12.70
CA PRO A 131 -14.24 4.54 -12.56
C PRO A 131 -14.74 3.27 -13.26
N HIS A 132 -13.83 2.57 -13.94
CA HIS A 132 -14.14 1.25 -14.54
C HIS A 132 -13.43 0.15 -13.78
N TYR A 133 -14.02 -1.05 -13.73
CA TYR A 133 -13.53 -2.17 -12.92
C TYR A 133 -13.39 -3.44 -13.75
N ASP A 134 -12.37 -4.23 -13.45
CA ASP A 134 -12.25 -5.58 -13.99
C ASP A 134 -13.41 -6.46 -13.49
N LYS A 135 -14.07 -7.18 -14.41
CA LYS A 135 -15.29 -7.94 -14.10
C LYS A 135 -15.07 -9.12 -13.16
N LYS A 136 -13.84 -9.62 -13.02
CA LYS A 136 -13.52 -10.80 -12.21
C LYS A 136 -12.91 -10.43 -10.86
N THR A 137 -11.97 -9.50 -10.89
CA THR A 137 -11.15 -9.11 -9.73
C THR A 137 -11.67 -7.86 -9.04
N HIS A 138 -12.55 -7.10 -9.71
CA HIS A 138 -13.02 -5.79 -9.27
C HIS A 138 -11.89 -4.77 -9.05
N LYS A 139 -10.69 -5.02 -9.61
CA LYS A 139 -9.60 -4.04 -9.62
C LYS A 139 -9.98 -2.85 -10.51
N VAL A 140 -9.66 -1.64 -10.06
CA VAL A 140 -9.83 -0.39 -10.83
C VAL A 140 -8.97 -0.47 -12.10
N LEU A 141 -9.58 -0.20 -13.25
CA LEU A 141 -8.91 -0.17 -14.55
C LEU A 141 -8.27 1.19 -14.81
N LYS A 142 -7.36 1.23 -15.78
CA LYS A 142 -6.66 2.45 -16.22
C LYS A 142 -7.19 2.87 -17.60
N PRO A 143 -7.48 4.17 -17.85
CA PRO A 143 -7.82 4.65 -19.19
C PRO A 143 -6.60 4.60 -20.13
N ALA A 144 -6.84 4.68 -21.44
CA ALA A 144 -5.80 4.47 -22.46
C ALA A 144 -4.63 5.48 -22.38
N ASN A 145 -4.90 6.70 -21.94
CA ASN A 145 -3.91 7.77 -21.78
C ASN A 145 -3.18 7.71 -20.42
N TRP A 146 -3.59 6.82 -19.50
CA TRP A 146 -3.10 6.81 -18.12
C TRP A 146 -1.60 6.70 -18.01
N GLU A 147 -1.01 5.78 -18.79
CA GLU A 147 0.43 5.52 -18.74
C GLU A 147 1.26 6.76 -19.13
N VAL A 148 0.76 7.54 -20.08
CA VAL A 148 1.46 8.73 -20.58
C VAL A 148 1.29 9.90 -19.62
N ASP A 149 0.08 10.11 -19.10
CA ASP A 149 -0.28 11.33 -18.38
C ASP A 149 -0.09 11.20 -16.85
N PHE A 150 -0.32 10.00 -16.31
CA PHE A 150 -0.51 9.79 -14.88
C PHE A 150 0.47 8.81 -14.25
N ALA A 151 1.14 7.93 -15.02
CA ALA A 151 2.10 6.97 -14.49
C ALA A 151 3.12 7.63 -13.52
N PRO A 152 3.28 7.07 -12.30
CA PRO A 152 4.04 7.74 -11.25
C PRO A 152 5.56 7.60 -11.40
N GLU A 153 6.08 6.57 -12.06
CA GLU A 153 7.49 6.14 -12.00
C GLU A 153 8.45 7.23 -12.47
N GLY A 154 8.14 7.86 -13.61
CA GLY A 154 8.94 8.96 -14.15
C GLY A 154 8.87 10.23 -13.29
N LYS A 155 7.74 10.46 -12.60
CA LYS A 155 7.57 11.59 -11.67
C LYS A 155 8.32 11.34 -10.36
N ILE A 156 8.25 10.12 -9.83
CA ILE A 156 9.00 9.66 -8.66
C ILE A 156 10.51 9.80 -8.91
N THR A 157 11.00 9.38 -10.08
CA THR A 157 12.43 9.51 -10.41
C THR A 157 12.89 10.97 -10.37
N LYS A 158 12.11 11.89 -10.94
CA LYS A 158 12.41 13.33 -10.90
C LYS A 158 12.38 13.88 -9.48
N GLU A 159 11.40 13.48 -8.68
CA GLU A 159 11.30 13.91 -7.29
C GLU A 159 12.45 13.39 -6.42
N LEU A 160 12.83 12.12 -6.57
CA LEU A 160 14.00 11.56 -5.90
C LEU A 160 15.29 12.28 -6.29
N GLN A 161 15.42 12.69 -7.56
CA GLN A 161 16.56 13.49 -8.01
C GLN A 161 16.57 14.87 -7.33
N ARG A 162 15.42 15.56 -7.25
CA ARG A 162 15.29 16.83 -6.54
C ARG A 162 15.68 16.69 -5.06
N GLN A 163 15.18 15.66 -4.36
CA GLN A 163 15.53 15.42 -2.95
C GLN A 163 17.03 15.14 -2.74
N LYS A 164 17.71 14.53 -3.72
CA LYS A 164 19.17 14.34 -3.67
C LYS A 164 19.94 15.64 -3.83
N GLU A 165 19.44 16.58 -4.63
CA GLU A 165 20.08 17.87 -4.90
C GLU A 165 19.91 18.88 -3.74
N GLU A 166 18.89 18.71 -2.90
CA GLU A 166 18.60 19.58 -1.76
C GLU A 166 19.27 19.17 -0.44
N LYS A 167 19.97 18.03 -0.43
CA LYS A 167 20.78 17.56 0.70
C LYS A 167 22.20 18.08 0.64
#